data_AF-E9IZI8-F1
#
_entry.id   AF-E9IZI8-F1
#
_cell.length_a   1.000
_cell.length_b   1.000
_cell.length_c   1.000
_cell.angle_alpha   90.00
_cell.angle_beta   90.00
_cell.angle_gamma   90.00
#
_symmetry.space_group_name_H-M   'P 1'
#
loop_
_entity.id
_entity.type
_entity.pdbx_description
1 polymer ?
#
loop_
_entity_poly.entity_id
_entity_poly.type
_entity_poly.pdbx_seq_one_letter_code
_entity_poly.pdbx_strand_id
1 'polypeptide(L)'
;MDYLEEILNNIIKVEDFTNVETGALSGCESVIWSCLNDFGIDKAIDAAKKAVEKNEDCALWHYILAKNLRRQRRLINVSSNVSNSEKKHFEIAYAMSNNHIFGMYYLQMRIECFHRFSRASDYVMKKNVNEKEVMCLAKKILKTKPTNKKVLLRLALMFLRATSDERVSAKECLDALKEMVPNNPTYLHYTAMLYEQCGDYKVNITKELQALGDEYVGLGEWWVMLAKQ
;
A
#
# COMPACT_ATOMS: atom_id res chain seq x y z
N MET A 1 6.25 40.16 -29.54
CA MET A 1 4.84 39.75 -29.47
C MET A 1 4.63 38.38 -30.13
N ASP A 2 5.35 38.05 -31.21
CA ASP A 2 5.24 36.77 -31.94
C ASP A 2 5.33 35.49 -31.09
N TYR A 3 6.23 35.43 -30.12
CA TYR A 3 6.46 34.18 -29.36
C TYR A 3 5.26 33.78 -28.48
N LEU A 4 4.50 34.75 -27.96
CA LEU A 4 3.32 34.47 -27.13
C LEU A 4 2.15 33.97 -28.00
N GLU A 5 1.95 34.55 -29.17
CA GLU A 5 0.94 34.09 -30.14
C GLU A 5 1.27 32.70 -30.68
N GLU A 6 2.54 32.42 -30.95
CA GLU A 6 2.98 31.08 -31.35
C GLU A 6 2.71 30.04 -30.24
N ILE A 7 3.01 30.36 -28.98
CA ILE A 7 2.67 29.48 -27.85
C ILE A 7 1.16 29.26 -27.76
N LEU A 8 0.37 30.33 -27.78
CA LEU A 8 -1.09 30.24 -27.64
C LEU A 8 -1.74 29.44 -28.78
N ASN A 9 -1.24 29.58 -30.01
CA ASN A 9 -1.74 28.83 -31.17
C ASN A 9 -1.38 27.34 -31.12
N ASN A 10 -0.35 26.96 -30.36
CA ASN A 10 0.04 25.57 -30.15
C ASN A 10 -0.65 24.92 -28.93
N ILE A 11 -1.40 25.67 -28.13
CA ILE A 11 -2.18 25.11 -27.02
C ILE A 11 -3.46 24.51 -27.58
N ILE A 12 -3.54 23.17 -27.51
CA ILE A 12 -4.77 22.43 -27.83
C ILE A 12 -5.83 22.80 -26.79
N LYS A 13 -7.03 23.15 -27.27
CA LYS A 13 -8.14 23.47 -26.38
C LYS A 13 -8.69 22.21 -25.74
N VAL A 14 -9.18 22.31 -24.51
CA VAL A 14 -9.68 21.15 -23.75
C VAL A 14 -10.87 20.50 -24.45
N GLU A 15 -11.66 21.27 -25.18
CA GLU A 15 -12.80 20.78 -25.97
C GLU A 15 -12.38 19.83 -27.10
N ASP A 16 -11.14 19.94 -27.57
CA ASP A 16 -10.59 19.14 -28.66
C ASP A 16 -9.88 17.87 -28.15
N PHE A 17 -9.86 17.65 -26.83
CA PHE A 17 -9.20 16.49 -26.24
C PHE A 17 -9.96 15.20 -26.59
N THR A 18 -9.19 14.16 -26.92
CA THR A 18 -9.72 12.80 -26.97
C THR A 18 -10.22 12.34 -25.60
N ASN A 19 -11.01 11.26 -25.57
CA ASN A 19 -11.43 10.64 -24.32
C ASN A 19 -10.23 10.20 -23.45
N VAL A 20 -9.14 9.72 -24.06
CA VAL A 20 -7.92 9.34 -23.35
C VAL A 20 -7.26 10.56 -22.69
N GLU A 21 -7.11 11.66 -23.41
CA GLU A 21 -6.52 12.90 -22.89
C GLU A 21 -7.41 13.55 -21.82
N THR A 22 -8.73 13.57 -22.03
CA THR A 22 -9.70 14.04 -21.03
C THR A 22 -9.64 13.19 -19.76
N GLY A 23 -9.51 11.87 -19.92
CA GLY A 23 -9.33 10.94 -18.81
C GLY A 23 -8.02 11.21 -18.05
N ALA A 24 -6.93 11.46 -18.77
CA ALA A 24 -5.65 11.81 -18.18
C ALA A 24 -5.68 13.15 -17.43
N LEU A 25 -6.30 14.18 -18.01
CA LEU A 25 -6.47 15.47 -17.35
C LEU A 25 -7.26 15.32 -16.05
N SER A 26 -8.41 14.63 -16.10
CA SER A 26 -9.24 14.37 -14.91
C SER A 26 -8.51 13.52 -13.86
N GLY A 27 -7.68 12.56 -14.31
CA GLY A 27 -6.82 11.77 -13.44
C GLY A 27 -5.76 12.61 -12.72
N CYS A 28 -5.12 13.55 -13.43
CA CYS A 28 -4.18 14.51 -12.86
C CYS A 28 -4.86 15.45 -11.86
N GLU A 29 -6.03 15.98 -12.19
CA GLU A 29 -6.84 16.79 -11.27
C GLU A 29 -7.15 16.01 -9.98
N SER A 30 -7.53 14.74 -10.10
CA SER A 30 -7.78 13.88 -8.95
C SER A 30 -6.57 13.79 -8.02
N VAL A 31 -5.37 13.58 -8.58
CA VAL A 31 -4.13 13.50 -7.80
C VAL A 31 -3.85 14.83 -7.07
N ILE A 32 -4.05 15.97 -7.73
CA ILE A 32 -3.87 17.30 -7.13
C ILE A 32 -4.84 17.48 -5.96
N TRP A 33 -6.13 17.20 -6.17
CA TRP A 33 -7.12 17.30 -5.10
C TRP A 33 -6.80 16.36 -3.93
N SER A 34 -6.30 15.16 -4.20
CA SER A 34 -5.87 14.22 -3.15
C SER A 34 -4.73 14.75 -2.28
N CYS A 35 -3.90 15.67 -2.78
CA CYS A 35 -2.83 16.32 -2.00
C CYS A 35 -3.39 17.31 -0.97
N LEU A 36 -4.59 17.87 -1.20
CA LEU A 36 -5.28 18.78 -0.27
C LEU A 36 -6.00 18.05 0.87
N ASN A 37 -5.73 16.77 1.00
CA ASN A 37 -6.23 15.91 2.05
C ASN A 37 -7.76 15.91 2.16
N ASP A 38 -8.29 16.22 3.33
CA ASP A 38 -9.70 16.03 3.66
C ASP A 38 -10.56 17.09 2.96
N PHE A 39 -10.00 18.27 2.71
CA PHE A 39 -10.65 19.33 1.94
C PHE A 39 -10.83 18.99 0.46
N GLY A 40 -9.97 18.13 -0.08
CA GLY A 40 -9.96 17.78 -1.50
C GLY A 40 -10.63 16.45 -1.82
N ILE A 41 -11.07 15.67 -0.83
CA ILE A 41 -11.39 14.24 -1.05
C ILE A 41 -12.57 14.03 -2.00
N ASP A 42 -13.63 14.81 -1.89
CA ASP A 42 -14.81 14.67 -2.74
C ASP A 42 -14.49 15.04 -4.18
N LYS A 43 -13.78 16.16 -4.38
CA LYS A 43 -13.29 16.59 -5.71
C LYS A 43 -12.34 15.56 -6.32
N ALA A 44 -11.47 14.96 -5.50
CA ALA A 44 -10.56 13.93 -5.96
C ALA A 44 -11.29 12.68 -6.42
N ILE A 45 -12.38 12.29 -5.73
CA ILE A 45 -13.22 11.16 -6.12
C ILE A 45 -13.96 11.46 -7.42
N ASP A 46 -14.57 12.64 -7.55
CA ASP A 46 -15.36 12.99 -8.74
C ASP A 46 -14.48 13.12 -9.99
N ALA A 47 -13.29 13.71 -9.86
CA ALA A 47 -12.30 13.75 -10.93
C ALA A 47 -11.81 12.34 -11.31
N ALA A 48 -11.60 11.45 -10.34
CA ALA A 48 -11.21 10.06 -10.62
C ALA A 48 -12.33 9.25 -11.29
N LYS A 49 -13.60 9.46 -10.92
CA LYS A 49 -14.74 8.85 -11.62
C LYS A 49 -14.80 9.30 -13.07
N LYS A 50 -14.64 10.59 -13.33
CA LYS A 50 -14.58 11.14 -14.69
C LYS A 50 -13.41 10.55 -15.48
N ALA A 51 -12.25 10.36 -14.84
CA ALA A 51 -11.11 9.70 -15.47
C ALA A 51 -11.42 8.27 -15.93
N VAL A 52 -12.07 7.48 -15.07
CA VAL A 52 -12.52 6.11 -15.40
C VAL A 52 -13.59 6.11 -16.48
N GLU A 53 -14.58 7.01 -16.39
CA GLU A 53 -15.65 7.12 -17.40
C GLU A 53 -15.10 7.41 -18.80
N LYS A 54 -14.07 8.25 -18.89
CA LYS A 54 -13.44 8.62 -20.17
C LYS A 54 -12.43 7.60 -20.67
N ASN A 55 -11.81 6.82 -19.78
CA ASN A 55 -10.81 5.83 -20.15
C ASN A 55 -10.82 4.65 -19.15
N GLU A 56 -11.78 3.74 -19.32
CA GLU A 56 -11.96 2.58 -18.45
C GLU A 56 -10.80 1.56 -18.56
N ASP A 57 -10.15 1.51 -19.71
CA ASP A 57 -9.03 0.59 -19.99
C ASP A 57 -7.70 1.04 -19.33
N CYS A 58 -7.73 2.06 -18.47
CA CYS A 58 -6.58 2.50 -17.70
C CYS A 58 -6.62 2.02 -16.24
N ALA A 59 -5.81 1.00 -15.93
CA ALA A 59 -5.66 0.46 -14.57
C ALA A 59 -5.33 1.53 -13.50
N LEU A 60 -4.60 2.59 -13.87
CA LEU A 60 -4.22 3.67 -12.98
C LEU A 60 -5.44 4.47 -12.49
N TRP A 61 -6.42 4.74 -13.34
CA TRP A 61 -7.62 5.50 -12.96
C TRP A 61 -8.50 4.69 -11.99
N HIS A 62 -8.64 3.40 -12.23
CA HIS A 62 -9.29 2.48 -11.28
C HIS A 62 -8.57 2.48 -9.92
N TYR A 63 -7.23 2.42 -9.92
CA TYR A 63 -6.45 2.45 -8.68
C TYR A 63 -6.62 3.78 -7.92
N ILE A 64 -6.53 4.92 -8.60
CA ILE A 64 -6.67 6.25 -7.97
C ILE A 64 -8.08 6.41 -7.37
N LEU A 65 -9.12 6.03 -8.11
CA LEU A 65 -10.49 6.06 -7.63
C LEU A 65 -10.66 5.20 -6.37
N ALA A 66 -10.21 3.94 -6.41
CA ALA A 66 -10.29 3.04 -5.27
C ALA A 66 -9.53 3.56 -4.04
N LYS A 67 -8.34 4.14 -4.26
CA LYS A 67 -7.53 4.74 -3.19
C LYS A 67 -8.22 5.93 -2.54
N ASN A 68 -8.86 6.80 -3.32
CA ASN A 68 -9.60 7.95 -2.80
C ASN A 68 -10.88 7.52 -2.07
N LEU A 69 -11.63 6.54 -2.60
CA LEU A 69 -12.78 5.95 -1.90
C LEU A 69 -12.38 5.35 -0.54
N ARG A 70 -11.28 4.58 -0.51
CA ARG A 70 -10.72 4.05 0.74
C ARG A 70 -10.37 5.15 1.73
N ARG A 71 -9.76 6.24 1.23
CA ARG A 71 -9.39 7.39 2.06
C ARG A 71 -10.65 8.03 2.66
N GLN A 72 -11.65 8.37 1.84
CA GLN A 72 -12.92 8.94 2.31
C GLN A 72 -13.59 8.06 3.37
N ARG A 73 -13.67 6.75 3.14
CA ARG A 73 -14.18 5.78 4.13
C ARG A 73 -13.44 5.86 5.47
N ARG A 74 -12.10 5.92 5.43
CA ARG A 74 -11.25 5.93 6.63
C ARG A 74 -11.23 7.28 7.35
N LEU A 75 -11.63 8.37 6.70
CA LEU A 75 -11.83 9.67 7.36
C LEU A 75 -13.00 9.60 8.34
N ILE A 76 -14.07 8.88 7.98
CA ILE A 76 -15.23 8.70 8.86
C ILE A 76 -14.87 7.77 10.02
N ASN A 77 -14.36 6.57 9.70
CA ASN A 77 -13.89 5.60 10.69
C ASN A 77 -12.97 4.56 10.02
N VAL A 78 -11.81 4.30 10.64
CA VAL A 78 -10.80 3.35 10.15
C VAL A 78 -11.35 1.92 10.02
N SER A 79 -12.31 1.53 10.86
CA SER A 79 -12.95 0.21 10.84
C SER A 79 -14.25 0.16 10.04
N SER A 80 -14.58 1.20 9.28
CA SER A 80 -15.76 1.21 8.40
C SER A 80 -15.69 0.12 7.33
N ASN A 81 -16.84 -0.43 6.98
CA ASN A 81 -16.96 -1.48 5.96
C ASN A 81 -16.52 -0.97 4.59
N VAL A 82 -15.70 -1.76 3.90
CA VAL A 82 -15.27 -1.51 2.51
C VAL A 82 -16.48 -1.52 1.57
N SER A 83 -16.64 -0.47 0.77
CA SER A 83 -17.76 -0.35 -0.17
C SER A 83 -17.58 -1.25 -1.41
N ASN A 84 -18.68 -1.63 -2.08
CA ASN A 84 -18.60 -2.44 -3.29
C ASN A 84 -17.84 -1.74 -4.43
N SER A 85 -17.98 -0.41 -4.53
CA SER A 85 -17.23 0.39 -5.50
C SER A 85 -15.72 0.36 -5.22
N GLU A 86 -15.31 0.54 -3.96
CA GLU A 86 -13.90 0.44 -3.56
C GLU A 86 -13.31 -0.93 -3.91
N LYS A 87 -14.03 -2.02 -3.59
CA LYS A 87 -13.62 -3.40 -3.93
C LYS A 87 -13.43 -3.57 -5.44
N LYS A 88 -14.46 -3.23 -6.21
CA LYS A 88 -14.49 -3.39 -7.67
C LYS A 88 -13.30 -2.68 -8.33
N HIS A 89 -13.04 -1.43 -7.97
CA HIS A 89 -11.97 -0.67 -8.62
C HIS A 89 -10.56 -1.14 -8.22
N PHE A 90 -10.33 -1.59 -6.98
CA PHE A 90 -9.05 -2.23 -6.64
C PHE A 90 -8.84 -3.56 -7.37
N GLU A 91 -9.90 -4.37 -7.48
CA GLU A 91 -9.85 -5.64 -8.20
C GLU A 91 -9.54 -5.43 -9.68
N ILE A 92 -10.25 -4.51 -10.34
CA ILE A 92 -9.98 -4.15 -11.74
C ILE A 92 -8.54 -3.66 -11.93
N ALA A 93 -8.08 -2.72 -11.10
CA ALA A 93 -6.73 -2.18 -11.22
C ALA A 93 -5.63 -3.25 -11.09
N TYR A 94 -5.82 -4.22 -10.19
CA TYR A 94 -4.89 -5.33 -10.02
C TYR A 94 -5.02 -6.37 -11.14
N ALA A 95 -6.23 -6.67 -11.61
CA ALA A 95 -6.44 -7.62 -12.70
C ALA A 95 -5.85 -7.10 -14.03
N MET A 96 -5.97 -5.79 -14.29
CA MET A 96 -5.45 -5.16 -15.51
C MET A 96 -3.95 -4.95 -15.50
N SER A 97 -3.33 -4.87 -14.32
CA SER A 97 -1.91 -4.55 -14.22
C SER A 97 -1.17 -5.49 -13.28
N ASN A 98 -0.03 -5.99 -13.75
CA ASN A 98 0.94 -6.70 -12.91
C ASN A 98 1.72 -5.74 -11.98
N ASN A 99 1.16 -4.56 -11.67
CA ASN A 99 1.82 -3.57 -10.84
C ASN A 99 1.75 -3.98 -9.35
N HIS A 100 2.92 -4.21 -8.75
CA HIS A 100 3.00 -4.65 -7.35
C HIS A 100 2.39 -3.67 -6.36
N ILE A 101 2.44 -2.35 -6.62
CA ILE A 101 1.80 -1.36 -5.74
C ILE A 101 0.29 -1.57 -5.74
N PHE A 102 -0.33 -1.78 -6.91
CA PHE A 102 -1.77 -1.99 -6.99
C PHE A 102 -2.15 -3.29 -6.29
N GLY A 103 -1.34 -4.35 -6.49
CA GLY A 103 -1.45 -5.59 -5.73
C GLY A 103 -1.43 -5.39 -4.22
N MET A 104 -0.50 -4.60 -3.68
CA MET A 104 -0.45 -4.34 -2.23
C MET A 104 -1.71 -3.64 -1.70
N TYR A 105 -2.30 -2.72 -2.45
CA TYR A 105 -3.54 -2.07 -2.04
C TYR A 105 -4.75 -2.97 -2.16
N TYR A 106 -4.80 -3.81 -3.21
CA TYR A 106 -5.84 -4.82 -3.36
C TYR A 106 -5.82 -5.82 -2.18
N LEU A 107 -4.65 -6.36 -1.84
CA LEU A 107 -4.50 -7.28 -0.70
C LEU A 107 -4.86 -6.60 0.62
N GLN A 108 -4.45 -5.35 0.83
CA GLN A 108 -4.82 -4.58 2.01
C GLN A 108 -6.34 -4.39 2.11
N MET A 109 -7.01 -4.05 1.01
CA MET A 109 -8.46 -3.92 0.97
C MET A 109 -9.16 -5.25 1.32
N ARG A 110 -8.67 -6.38 0.81
CA ARG A 110 -9.19 -7.71 1.15
C ARG A 110 -9.10 -8.04 2.63
N ILE A 111 -8.01 -7.63 3.30
CA ILE A 111 -7.88 -7.77 4.76
C ILE A 111 -8.91 -6.87 5.46
N GLU A 112 -9.05 -5.62 5.03
CA GLU A 112 -9.96 -4.63 5.62
C GLU A 112 -11.44 -5.02 5.50
N CYS A 113 -11.81 -5.87 4.54
CA CYS A 113 -13.16 -6.44 4.43
C CYS A 113 -13.58 -7.25 5.67
N PHE A 114 -12.62 -7.69 6.49
CA PHE A 114 -12.83 -8.49 7.70
C PHE A 114 -12.33 -7.78 8.96
N HIS A 115 -12.25 -6.44 8.94
CA HIS A 115 -11.80 -5.68 10.11
C HIS A 115 -12.80 -5.77 11.28
N ARG A 116 -14.11 -5.76 10.99
CA ARG A 116 -15.16 -5.87 12.01
C ARG A 116 -15.35 -7.34 12.39
N PHE A 117 -14.78 -7.73 13.52
CA PHE A 117 -14.90 -9.08 14.04
C PHE A 117 -16.36 -9.50 14.28
N SER A 118 -16.67 -10.73 13.88
CA SER A 118 -17.92 -11.43 14.19
C SER A 118 -17.60 -12.86 14.59
N ARG A 119 -18.33 -13.40 15.58
CA ARG A 119 -18.20 -14.82 16.00
C ARG A 119 -19.07 -15.77 15.17
N ALA A 120 -19.84 -15.26 14.21
CA ALA A 120 -20.66 -16.10 13.34
C ALA A 120 -19.77 -17.10 12.58
N SER A 121 -20.16 -18.37 12.56
CA SER A 121 -19.38 -19.45 11.92
C SER A 121 -19.09 -19.16 10.44
N ASP A 122 -20.09 -18.68 9.70
CA ASP A 122 -19.96 -18.26 8.29
C ASP A 122 -18.93 -17.13 8.12
N TYR A 123 -18.90 -16.15 9.03
CA TYR A 123 -17.92 -15.06 8.99
C TYR A 123 -16.49 -15.58 9.19
N VAL A 124 -16.28 -16.43 10.19
CA VAL A 124 -14.95 -16.99 10.49
C VAL A 124 -14.45 -17.83 9.32
N MET A 125 -15.33 -18.64 8.71
CA MET A 125 -14.99 -19.42 7.52
C MET A 125 -14.57 -18.52 6.34
N LYS A 126 -15.37 -17.50 6.01
CA LYS A 126 -15.06 -16.54 4.94
C LYS A 126 -13.76 -15.78 5.19
N LYS A 127 -13.51 -15.36 6.44
CA LYS A 127 -12.26 -14.68 6.84
C LYS A 127 -11.05 -15.59 6.62
N ASN A 128 -11.11 -16.84 7.08
CA ASN A 128 -10.01 -17.78 6.96
C ASN A 128 -9.70 -18.13 5.49
N VAL A 129 -10.74 -18.31 4.65
CA VAL A 129 -10.55 -18.51 3.21
C VAL A 129 -9.89 -17.28 2.57
N ASN A 130 -10.39 -16.08 2.89
CA ASN A 130 -9.82 -14.83 2.39
C ASN A 130 -8.36 -14.65 2.80
N GLU A 131 -8.00 -14.91 4.07
CA GLU A 131 -6.62 -14.82 4.56
C GLU A 131 -5.69 -15.76 3.80
N LYS A 132 -6.09 -17.01 3.56
CA LYS A 132 -5.31 -17.98 2.77
C LYS A 132 -5.07 -17.49 1.34
N GLU A 133 -6.10 -16.96 0.69
CA GLU A 133 -5.97 -16.42 -0.66
C GLU A 133 -5.07 -15.18 -0.71
N VAL A 134 -5.21 -14.27 0.27
CA VAL A 134 -4.36 -13.08 0.39
C VAL A 134 -2.89 -13.49 0.57
N MET A 135 -2.59 -14.48 1.42
CA MET A 135 -1.23 -14.97 1.62
C MET A 135 -0.68 -15.66 0.36
N CYS A 136 -1.50 -16.42 -0.35
CA CYS A 136 -1.13 -17.03 -1.63
C CYS A 136 -0.73 -15.97 -2.67
N LEU A 137 -1.54 -14.91 -2.80
CA LEU A 137 -1.25 -13.79 -3.71
C LEU A 137 -0.02 -12.98 -3.26
N ALA A 138 0.14 -12.73 -1.96
CA ALA A 138 1.33 -12.05 -1.42
C ALA A 138 2.61 -12.82 -1.76
N LYS A 139 2.61 -14.15 -1.63
CA LYS A 139 3.74 -15.01 -2.04
C LYS A 139 3.98 -14.97 -3.54
N LYS A 140 2.93 -14.89 -4.37
CA LYS A 140 3.10 -14.72 -5.82
C LYS A 140 3.78 -13.39 -6.16
N ILE A 141 3.41 -12.30 -5.48
CA ILE A 141 4.08 -11.00 -5.63
C ILE A 141 5.53 -11.08 -5.13
N LEU A 142 5.82 -11.77 -4.02
CA LEU A 142 7.21 -11.92 -3.56
C LEU A 142 8.08 -12.68 -4.59
N LYS A 143 7.55 -13.74 -5.19
CA LYS A 143 8.24 -14.55 -6.20
C LYS A 143 8.66 -13.78 -7.46
N THR A 144 8.01 -12.65 -7.77
CA THR A 144 8.44 -11.77 -8.89
C THR A 144 9.63 -10.88 -8.51
N LYS A 145 10.18 -11.01 -7.30
CA LYS A 145 11.34 -10.27 -6.77
C LYS A 145 11.14 -8.75 -6.85
N PRO A 146 10.16 -8.19 -6.14
CA PRO A 146 9.87 -6.76 -6.19
C PRO A 146 11.07 -5.95 -5.68
N THR A 147 11.51 -4.96 -6.46
CA THR A 147 12.62 -4.06 -6.11
C THR A 147 12.13 -2.76 -5.43
N ASN A 148 10.83 -2.62 -5.20
CA ASN A 148 10.30 -1.42 -4.56
C ASN A 148 10.26 -1.59 -3.04
N LYS A 149 11.03 -0.76 -2.32
CA LYS A 149 11.11 -0.78 -0.85
C LYS A 149 9.75 -0.70 -0.14
N LYS A 150 8.78 0.07 -0.68
CA LYS A 150 7.45 0.18 -0.07
C LYS A 150 6.64 -1.10 -0.25
N VAL A 151 6.82 -1.82 -1.36
CA VAL A 151 6.20 -3.13 -1.59
C VAL A 151 6.79 -4.15 -0.61
N LEU A 152 8.12 -4.24 -0.54
CA LEU A 152 8.82 -5.17 0.36
C LEU A 152 8.45 -4.94 1.83
N LEU A 153 8.43 -3.69 2.31
CA LEU A 153 8.01 -3.38 3.67
C LEU A 153 6.56 -3.80 3.94
N ARG A 154 5.65 -3.59 2.98
CA ARG A 154 4.24 -3.99 3.14
C ARG A 154 4.07 -5.51 3.13
N LEU A 155 4.80 -6.23 2.27
CA LEU A 155 4.81 -7.69 2.25
C LEU A 155 5.36 -8.25 3.55
N ALA A 156 6.50 -7.75 4.02
CA ALA A 156 7.10 -8.15 5.30
C ALA A 156 6.09 -8.02 6.44
N LEU A 157 5.45 -6.86 6.58
CA LEU A 157 4.43 -6.65 7.61
C LEU A 157 3.24 -7.60 7.47
N MET A 158 2.77 -7.87 6.24
CA MET A 158 1.67 -8.79 6.00
C MET A 158 2.02 -10.22 6.45
N PHE A 159 3.23 -10.70 6.12
CA PHE A 159 3.68 -12.02 6.55
C PHE A 159 3.90 -12.08 8.07
N LEU A 160 4.48 -11.06 8.69
CA LEU A 160 4.68 -11.00 10.14
C LEU A 160 3.36 -10.99 10.93
N ARG A 161 2.28 -10.50 10.33
CA ARG A 161 0.94 -10.44 10.96
C ARG A 161 0.02 -11.57 10.51
N ALA A 162 0.49 -12.49 9.68
CA ALA A 162 -0.31 -13.61 9.23
C ALA A 162 -0.65 -14.54 10.39
N THR A 163 -1.80 -15.20 10.30
CA THR A 163 -2.22 -16.24 11.25
C THR A 163 -1.48 -17.56 11.00
N SER A 164 -1.00 -17.79 9.77
CA SER A 164 -0.10 -18.88 9.41
C SER A 164 1.36 -18.52 9.68
N ASP A 165 2.22 -19.54 9.80
CA ASP A 165 3.67 -19.33 9.85
C ASP A 165 4.20 -18.89 8.49
N GLU A 166 4.51 -17.60 8.37
CA GLU A 166 5.05 -16.97 7.17
C GLU A 166 6.44 -16.36 7.38
N ARG A 167 7.15 -16.80 8.43
CA ARG A 167 8.45 -16.23 8.82
C ARG A 167 9.49 -16.29 7.72
N VAL A 168 9.50 -17.35 6.92
CA VAL A 168 10.42 -17.50 5.78
C VAL A 168 10.18 -16.39 4.75
N SER A 169 8.93 -16.15 4.37
CA SER A 169 8.57 -15.09 3.42
C SER A 169 8.77 -13.68 4.01
N ALA A 170 8.56 -13.49 5.31
CA ALA A 170 8.90 -12.25 6.00
C ALA A 170 10.41 -11.99 5.94
N LYS A 171 11.23 -13.00 6.27
CA LYS A 171 12.70 -12.92 6.22
C LYS A 171 13.19 -12.59 4.82
N GLU A 172 12.67 -13.25 3.78
CA GLU A 172 13.04 -12.98 2.39
C GLU A 172 12.80 -11.51 2.01
N CYS A 173 11.66 -10.92 2.43
CA CYS A 173 11.41 -9.49 2.24
C CYS A 173 12.44 -8.60 2.96
N LEU A 174 12.80 -8.96 4.20
CA LEU A 174 13.70 -8.19 5.06
C LEU A 174 15.17 -8.31 4.60
N ASP A 175 15.61 -9.47 4.13
CA ASP A 175 16.93 -9.66 3.54
C ASP A 175 17.09 -8.77 2.31
N ALA A 176 16.08 -8.70 1.43
CA ALA A 176 16.09 -7.79 0.30
C ALA A 176 16.15 -6.31 0.72
N LEU A 177 15.48 -5.94 1.82
CA LEU A 177 15.51 -4.57 2.35
C LEU A 177 16.85 -4.20 3.00
N LYS A 178 17.55 -5.17 3.60
CA LYS A 178 18.85 -4.97 4.24
C LYS A 178 19.87 -4.40 3.27
N GLU A 179 19.91 -4.95 2.06
CA GLU A 179 20.81 -4.50 0.99
C GLU A 179 20.43 -3.12 0.43
N MET A 180 19.14 -2.75 0.50
CA MET A 180 18.62 -1.52 -0.10
C MET A 180 18.61 -0.32 0.84
N VAL A 181 18.20 -0.53 2.09
CA VAL A 181 17.87 0.51 3.07
C VAL A 181 18.17 0.04 4.52
N PRO A 182 19.42 -0.31 4.85
CA PRO A 182 19.77 -0.95 6.13
C PRO A 182 19.40 -0.11 7.36
N ASN A 183 19.37 1.22 7.23
CA ASN A 183 19.12 2.13 8.35
C ASN A 183 17.66 2.61 8.40
N ASN A 184 16.76 1.99 7.63
CA ASN A 184 15.35 2.40 7.63
C ASN A 184 14.66 1.96 8.94
N PRO A 185 14.05 2.88 9.72
CA PRO A 185 13.44 2.52 11.01
C PRO A 185 12.34 1.47 10.91
N THR A 186 11.54 1.50 9.83
CA THR A 186 10.47 0.52 9.62
C THR A 186 11.02 -0.86 9.33
N TYR A 187 12.09 -0.95 8.53
CA TYR A 187 12.82 -2.19 8.30
C TYR A 187 13.36 -2.77 9.62
N LEU A 188 14.10 -1.96 10.40
CA LEU A 188 14.66 -2.38 11.69
C LEU A 188 13.58 -2.88 12.66
N HIS A 189 12.45 -2.16 12.73
CA HIS A 189 11.32 -2.57 13.56
C HIS A 189 10.74 -3.93 13.12
N TYR A 190 10.56 -4.16 11.82
CA TYR A 190 10.05 -5.44 11.33
C TYR A 190 11.04 -6.59 11.49
N THR A 191 12.35 -6.32 11.39
CA THR A 191 13.39 -7.31 11.71
C THR A 191 13.36 -7.69 13.18
N ALA A 192 13.18 -6.72 14.09
CA ALA A 192 13.00 -7.01 15.50
C ALA A 192 11.76 -7.87 15.77
N MET A 193 10.62 -7.55 15.13
CA MET A 193 9.41 -8.38 15.20
C MET A 193 9.65 -9.82 14.73
N LEU A 194 10.42 -10.01 13.65
CA LEU A 194 10.75 -11.35 13.15
C LEU A 194 11.57 -12.14 14.18
N TYR A 195 12.61 -11.53 14.76
CA TYR A 195 13.46 -12.21 15.75
C TYR A 195 12.72 -12.51 17.04
N GLU A 196 11.82 -11.63 17.47
CA GLU A 196 10.92 -11.88 18.58
C GLU A 196 10.06 -13.14 18.32
N GLN A 197 9.46 -13.26 17.14
CA GLN A 197 8.68 -14.45 16.74
C GLN A 197 9.50 -15.74 16.62
N CYS A 198 10.82 -15.64 16.46
CA CYS A 198 11.75 -16.77 16.45
C CYS A 198 12.27 -17.14 17.85
N GLY A 199 12.08 -16.30 18.87
CA GLY A 199 12.66 -16.48 20.19
C GLY A 199 14.13 -16.06 20.31
N ASP A 200 14.72 -15.46 19.27
CA ASP A 200 16.15 -15.12 19.16
C ASP A 200 16.46 -13.66 19.55
N TYR A 201 15.65 -13.06 20.42
CA TYR A 201 15.61 -11.61 20.67
C TYR A 201 16.95 -10.98 21.12
N LYS A 202 17.75 -11.67 21.94
CA LYS A 202 18.89 -11.03 22.65
C LYS A 202 20.18 -10.90 21.86
N VAL A 203 20.43 -11.77 20.88
CA VAL A 203 21.75 -11.86 20.21
C VAL A 203 21.80 -11.03 18.93
N ASN A 204 20.71 -10.99 18.16
CA ASN A 204 20.76 -10.45 16.80
C ASN A 204 20.37 -8.96 16.72
N ILE A 205 19.42 -8.48 17.52
CA ILE A 205 19.10 -7.04 17.60
C ILE A 205 20.32 -6.26 18.10
N THR A 206 21.00 -6.77 19.12
CA THR A 206 22.22 -6.18 19.67
C THR A 206 23.36 -6.18 18.63
N LYS A 207 23.53 -7.26 17.88
CA LYS A 207 24.54 -7.34 16.79
C LYS A 207 24.22 -6.42 15.61
N GLU A 208 22.96 -6.31 15.21
CA GLU A 208 22.56 -5.44 14.10
C GLU A 208 22.61 -3.96 14.50
N LEU A 209 22.24 -3.61 15.74
CA LEU A 209 22.42 -2.27 16.29
C LEU A 209 23.91 -1.92 16.50
N GLN A 210 24.75 -2.88 16.91
CA GLN A 210 26.21 -2.70 17.01
C GLN A 210 26.87 -2.55 15.63
N ALA A 211 26.39 -3.27 14.61
CA ALA A 211 26.87 -3.14 13.23
C ALA A 211 26.50 -1.81 12.57
N LEU A 212 25.53 -1.07 13.13
CA LEU A 212 25.07 0.23 12.64
C LEU A 212 25.88 1.42 13.20
N GLY A 213 26.89 1.17 14.05
CA GLY A 213 27.90 2.16 14.43
C GLY A 213 27.51 3.11 15.56
N ASP A 214 28.54 3.60 16.24
CA ASP A 214 28.61 4.37 17.50
C ASP A 214 27.87 5.75 17.54
N GLU A 215 26.70 5.88 16.94
CA GLU A 215 25.85 7.10 17.03
C GLU A 215 24.61 6.92 17.93
N TYR A 216 24.32 5.68 18.38
CA TYR A 216 23.11 5.36 19.14
C TYR A 216 23.36 4.55 20.42
N VAL A 217 24.49 4.80 21.09
CA VAL A 217 24.83 4.18 22.39
C VAL A 217 23.75 4.44 23.46
N GLY A 218 22.89 5.45 23.29
CA GLY A 218 21.81 5.79 24.24
C GLY A 218 20.45 5.09 24.05
N LEU A 219 20.15 4.46 22.90
CA LEU A 219 18.81 3.87 22.65
C LEU A 219 18.73 2.38 22.98
N GLY A 220 19.85 1.66 22.99
CA GLY A 220 19.88 0.23 23.32
C GLY A 220 19.36 -0.07 24.72
N GLU A 221 19.60 0.83 25.69
CA GLU A 221 19.15 0.67 27.07
C GLU A 221 17.63 0.91 27.24
N TRP A 222 17.06 1.82 26.45
CA TRP A 222 15.62 2.11 26.50
C TRP A 222 14.76 0.95 25.99
N TRP A 223 15.21 0.24 24.96
CA TRP A 223 14.48 -0.91 24.41
C TRP A 223 14.54 -2.16 25.31
N VAL A 224 15.66 -2.39 25.99
CA VAL A 224 15.78 -3.47 26.99
C VAL A 224 14.88 -3.22 28.21
N MET A 225 14.60 -1.96 28.55
CA MET A 225 13.65 -1.61 29.63
C MET A 225 12.19 -1.79 29.22
N LEU A 226 11.83 -1.52 27.96
CA LEU A 226 10.47 -1.72 27.44
C LEU A 226 10.09 -3.21 27.27
N ALA A 227 11.06 -4.09 27.01
CA ALA A 227 10.83 -5.53 26.90
C ALA A 227 10.67 -6.26 28.26
N LYS A 228 10.71 -5.53 29.40
CA LYS A 228 10.56 -6.08 30.76
C LYS A 228 9.23 -5.71 31.44
N GLN A 229 8.28 -5.08 30.74
CA GLN A 229 6.91 -4.85 31.21
C GLN A 229 5.93 -5.66 30.36
#